data_AF-A0AAV5HC51-F1
#
_entry.id   AF-A0AAV5HC51-F1
#
_cell.length_a   1.000
_cell.length_b   1.000
_cell.length_c   1.000
_cell.angle_alpha   90.00
_cell.angle_beta   90.00
_cell.angle_gamma   90.00
#
_symmetry.space_group_name_H-M   'P 1'
#
loop_
_entity.id
_entity.type
_entity.pdbx_description
1 polymer ?
#
loop_
_entity_poly.entity_id
_entity_poly.type
_entity_poly.pdbx_seq_one_letter_code
_entity_poly.pdbx_strand_id
1 'polypeptide(L)' 'MTDTGEERENAGIQRRNLWQFCDTRVSEEWFGPRPRTMNNKGVVDELRRKKLSYDVVKRLFREKGNYR' A
#
# COMPACT_ATOMS: atom_id res chain seq x y z
N MET A 1 -15.20 26.23 -3.86
CA MET A 1 -13.75 26.47 -3.94
C MET A 1 -13.09 25.33 -3.17
N THR A 2 -12.60 24.23 -3.74
CA THR A 2 -12.39 23.72 -5.10
C THR A 2 -12.78 22.24 -5.10
N ASP A 3 -13.79 21.85 -5.87
CA ASP A 3 -14.06 20.43 -6.19
C ASP A 3 -12.96 20.01 -7.18
N THR A 4 -11.83 19.53 -6.63
CA THR A 4 -10.77 18.92 -7.43
C THR A 4 -11.35 17.67 -8.08
N GLY A 5 -11.35 17.58 -9.41
CA GLY A 5 -12.05 16.55 -10.18
C GLY A 5 -11.75 15.08 -9.82
N GLU A 6 -10.79 14.80 -8.95
CA GLU A 6 -10.53 13.49 -8.34
C GLU A 6 -11.70 12.93 -7.51
N GLU A 7 -12.52 13.79 -6.88
CA GLU A 7 -13.67 13.32 -6.07
C GLU A 7 -14.77 12.69 -6.93
N ARG A 8 -14.88 13.11 -8.19
CA ARG A 8 -15.86 12.57 -9.16
C ARG A 8 -15.43 11.25 -9.77
N GLU A 9 -14.13 11.05 -9.97
CA GLU A 9 -13.58 9.84 -10.63
C GLU A 9 -13.82 8.57 -9.80
N ASN A 10 -13.79 8.70 -8.47
CA ASN A 10 -13.88 7.57 -7.54
C ASN A 10 -15.27 7.42 -6.92
N ALA A 11 -16.28 8.09 -7.48
CA ALA A 11 -17.65 8.03 -6.99
C ALA A 11 -18.14 6.56 -6.96
N GLY A 12 -18.59 6.12 -5.78
CA GLY A 12 -19.08 4.75 -5.54
C GLY A 12 -18.06 3.77 -4.93
N ILE A 13 -16.76 4.09 -4.90
CA ILE A 13 -15.74 3.22 -4.28
C ILE A 13 -15.81 3.34 -2.75
N GLN A 14 -16.16 2.24 -2.08
CA GLN A 14 -16.36 2.22 -0.62
C GLN A 14 -15.07 2.02 0.19
N ARG A 15 -14.16 1.15 -0.29
CA ARG A 15 -12.91 0.79 0.40
C ARG A 15 -11.79 0.51 -0.60
N ARG A 16 -10.55 0.73 -0.16
CA ARG A 16 -9.34 0.38 -0.91
C ARG A 16 -8.43 -0.45 -0.02
N ASN A 17 -7.94 -1.57 -0.54
CA ASN A 17 -6.99 -2.43 0.17
C ASN A 17 -5.60 -2.23 -0.43
N LEU A 18 -4.62 -2.02 0.44
CA LEU A 18 -3.24 -1.90 0.00
C LEU A 18 -2.64 -3.30 -0.20
N TRP A 19 -2.12 -3.55 -1.40
CA TRP A 19 -1.19 -4.64 -1.62
C TRP A 19 0.24 -4.12 -1.41
N GLN A 20 0.91 -4.44 -0.32
CA GLN A 20 0.54 -5.34 0.78
C GLN A 20 1.07 -4.74 2.09
N PHE A 21 0.83 -5.41 3.21
CA PHE A 21 1.37 -4.95 4.48
C PHE A 21 2.91 -5.07 4.53
N CYS A 22 3.46 -6.27 4.44
CA CYS A 22 4.91 -6.52 4.55
C CYS A 22 5.47 -7.24 3.31
N ASP A 23 6.78 -7.18 3.13
CA ASP A 23 7.45 -7.99 2.13
C ASP A 23 7.32 -9.49 2.46
N THR A 24 7.13 -10.31 1.43
CA THR A 24 6.79 -11.74 1.58
C THR A 24 7.63 -12.58 0.63
N ARG A 25 8.13 -13.74 1.10
CA ARG A 25 8.87 -14.68 0.25
C ARG A 25 7.96 -15.29 -0.81
N VAL A 26 8.51 -15.49 -2.01
CA VAL A 26 7.84 -16.19 -3.11
C VAL A 26 8.59 -17.48 -3.44
N SER A 27 8.01 -18.31 -4.31
CA SER A 27 8.70 -19.47 -4.90
C SER A 27 9.85 -19.03 -5.80
N GLU A 28 10.89 -19.86 -5.91
CA GLU A 28 12.09 -19.58 -6.73
C GLU A 28 11.76 -19.46 -8.23
N GLU A 29 10.67 -20.06 -8.70
CA GLU A 29 10.18 -19.90 -10.08
C GLU A 29 9.87 -18.42 -10.43
N TRP A 30 9.65 -17.57 -9.42
CA TRP A 30 9.41 -16.14 -9.58
C TRP A 30 10.66 -15.27 -9.38
N PHE A 31 11.86 -15.83 -9.26
CA PHE A 31 13.06 -15.05 -8.90
C PHE A 31 13.31 -13.87 -9.87
N GLY A 32 13.08 -14.05 -11.17
CA GLY A 32 13.32 -13.04 -12.20
C GLY A 32 12.55 -11.73 -11.93
N PRO A 33 11.21 -11.77 -11.87
CA PRO A 33 10.39 -10.59 -11.57
C PRO A 33 10.26 -10.26 -10.07
N ARG A 34 10.94 -10.98 -9.17
CA ARG A 34 10.85 -10.80 -7.72
C ARG A 34 12.26 -10.67 -7.14
N PRO A 35 12.81 -9.45 -7.10
CA PRO A 35 14.10 -9.21 -6.47
C PRO A 35 14.17 -9.83 -5.08
N ARG A 36 15.28 -10.52 -4.78
CA ARG A 36 15.49 -11.29 -3.54
C ARG A 36 14.58 -12.52 -3.36
N THR A 37 13.88 -12.96 -4.41
CA THR A 37 12.81 -13.96 -4.33
C THR A 37 11.73 -13.52 -3.33
N MET A 38 11.41 -12.22 -3.34
CA MET A 38 10.42 -11.59 -2.47
C MET A 38 9.41 -10.76 -3.29
N ASN A 39 8.15 -10.76 -2.86
CA ASN A 39 7.22 -9.71 -3.21
C ASN A 39 7.54 -8.49 -2.33
N ASN A 40 8.24 -7.50 -2.87
CA ASN A 40 8.74 -6.33 -2.12
C ASN A 40 7.73 -5.15 -2.05
N LYS A 41 6.43 -5.42 -2.24
CA LYS A 41 5.37 -4.41 -2.25
C LYS A 41 4.86 -4.02 -0.85
N GLY A 42 5.50 -4.47 0.22
CA GLY A 42 5.11 -4.10 1.58
C GLY A 42 5.39 -2.62 1.88
N VAL A 43 4.55 -2.00 2.70
CA VAL A 43 4.85 -0.71 3.37
C VAL A 43 5.86 -0.86 4.50
N VAL A 44 5.97 -2.07 5.05
CA VAL A 44 7.08 -2.49 5.89
C VAL A 44 7.83 -3.62 5.20
N ASP A 45 9.07 -3.85 5.59
CA ASP A 45 9.84 -4.99 5.08
C ASP A 45 9.50 -6.31 5.83
N GLU A 46 10.24 -7.37 5.51
CA GLU A 46 10.07 -8.69 6.12
C GLU A 46 10.33 -8.71 7.64
N LEU A 47 11.12 -7.76 8.16
CA LEU A 47 11.39 -7.59 9.59
C LEU A 47 10.48 -6.53 10.24
N ARG A 48 9.45 -6.06 9.52
CA ARG A 48 8.49 -5.04 9.96
C ARG A 48 9.14 -3.67 10.21
N ARG A 49 10.30 -3.41 9.60
CA ARG A 49 10.91 -2.08 9.55
C ARG A 49 10.17 -1.22 8.55
N LYS A 50 9.93 0.03 8.92
CA LYS A 50 9.14 0.98 8.12
C LYS A 50 9.93 1.40 6.88
N LYS A 51 9.28 1.35 5.71
CA LYS A 51 9.79 2.01 4.49
C LYS A 51 9.33 3.46 4.46
N LEU A 52 9.90 4.27 3.56
CA LEU A 52 9.50 5.67 3.36
C LEU A 52 8.00 5.85 3.10
N SER A 53 7.37 4.88 2.42
CA SER A 53 5.93 4.91 2.13
C SER A 53 5.04 4.72 3.36
N TYR A 54 5.56 4.23 4.48
CA TYR A 54 4.78 3.94 5.69
C TYR A 54 4.08 5.19 6.22
N ASP A 55 4.81 6.31 6.34
CA ASP A 55 4.26 7.54 6.92
C ASP A 55 3.23 8.20 5.98
N VAL A 56 3.41 8.05 4.66
CA VAL A 56 2.43 8.48 3.65
C VAL A 56 1.13 7.70 3.80
N VAL A 57 1.20 6.36 3.84
CA VAL A 57 0.00 5.51 3.99
C VAL A 57 -0.70 5.76 5.32
N LYS A 58 0.06 5.88 6.40
CA LYS A 58 -0.47 6.20 7.73
C LYS A 58 -1.24 7.51 7.74
N ARG A 59 -0.71 8.56 7.10
CA ARG A 59 -1.37 9.85 6.97
C ARG A 59 -2.69 9.73 6.20
N LEU A 60 -2.66 9.12 5.01
CA LEU A 60 -3.84 8.96 4.16
C LEU A 60 -4.98 8.16 4.85
N PHE A 61 -4.64 7.10 5.59
CA PHE A 61 -5.64 6.26 6.26
C PHE A 61 -6.25 6.95 7.49
N ARG A 62 -5.50 7.84 8.16
CA ARG A 62 -5.99 8.64 9.28
C ARG A 62 -6.86 9.81 8.82
N GLU A 63 -6.47 10.49 7.74
CA GLU A 63 -7.24 11.60 7.15
C GLU A 63 -8.62 11.14 6.66
N LYS A 64 -8.75 9.91 6.15
CA LYS A 64 -10.01 9.35 5.65
C LYS A 64 -10.96 8.81 6.73
N GLY A 65 -10.71 9.12 8.02
CA GLY A 65 -11.69 9.07 9.13
C GLY A 65 -12.25 7.71 9.56
N ASN A 66 -12.11 6.65 8.76
CA ASN A 66 -12.86 5.40 8.92
C ASN A 66 -12.01 4.17 9.35
N TYR A 67 -10.81 4.39 9.87
CA TYR A 67 -10.02 3.35 10.54
C TYR A 67 -10.04 3.58 12.06
N ARG A 68 -11.19 3.33 12.67
CA ARG A 68 -11.34 3.11 14.11
C ARG A 68 -11.73 1.65 14.35
#